data_AF-A0A523W987-F1
#
_entry.id   AF-A0A523W987-F1
#
_cell.length_a   1.000
_cell.length_b   1.000
_cell.length_c   1.000
_cell.angle_alpha   90.00
_cell.angle_beta   90.00
_cell.angle_gamma   90.00
#
_symmetry.space_group_name_H-M   'P 1'
#
loop_
_entity.id
_entity.type
_entity.pdbx_description
1 polymer ?
#
loop_
_entity_poly.entity_id
_entity_poly.type
_entity_poly.pdbx_seq_one_letter_code
_entity_poly.pdbx_strand_id
1 'polypeptide(L)'
;MDGVYVTDGYGGSHGEENVHSDNGTANEYDLADKVKFPELSDPYLDSEGVAYEYPIGNPLTYLDYLDHCALYIADNQIPDNEISPDTGDFDLISLGYFDPVINDTTQSKISWHWDEEEGKGILEVEGVVWVEAASLDLGKKKEMIEYRGNGIIVVGQVVDGTHIQGDIRVSANLVAEGSYVPGGEGGFPNNVLGLIAQNIYLAPDPCDSMLTMTGAFYAENQIVSRKQNEIAGTFVCKEFNISGQVPRIYQVPELANNLPPGIPGGTPIWSISTSQWSES
;
A
#
# COMPACT_ATOMS: atom_id res chain seq x y z
N MET A 1 -3.78 22.27 -10.45
CA MET A 1 -4.01 22.63 -11.86
C MET A 1 -4.59 21.37 -12.44
N ASP A 2 -5.88 21.39 -12.73
CA ASP A 2 -6.61 20.16 -13.00
C ASP A 2 -6.65 19.99 -14.52
N GLY A 3 -5.59 19.37 -15.04
CA GLY A 3 -5.36 19.16 -16.46
C GLY A 3 -5.42 17.68 -16.84
N VAL A 4 -5.71 17.39 -18.10
CA VAL A 4 -5.57 16.06 -18.68
C VAL A 4 -4.31 16.06 -19.54
N TYR A 5 -3.37 15.18 -19.21
CA TYR A 5 -2.07 15.09 -19.90
C TYR A 5 -1.91 13.67 -20.43
N VAL A 6 -1.81 13.52 -21.74
CA VAL A 6 -1.74 12.21 -22.41
C VAL A 6 -0.67 12.27 -23.50
N THR A 7 0.41 11.52 -23.32
CA THR A 7 1.57 11.53 -24.25
C THR A 7 1.30 10.75 -25.54
N ASP A 8 0.50 9.69 -25.47
CA ASP A 8 0.20 8.82 -26.63
C ASP A 8 -1.00 9.30 -27.47
N GLY A 9 -1.51 10.50 -27.15
CA GLY A 9 -2.71 11.06 -27.76
C GLY A 9 -4.01 10.40 -27.29
N TYR A 10 -5.13 10.99 -27.71
CA TYR A 10 -6.47 10.55 -27.31
C TYR A 10 -6.98 9.46 -28.25
N GLY A 11 -7.14 8.23 -27.74
CA GLY A 11 -7.69 7.10 -28.49
C GLY A 11 -9.22 7.09 -28.61
N GLY A 12 -9.76 5.96 -29.10
CA GLY A 12 -11.22 5.77 -29.26
C GLY A 12 -11.81 6.37 -30.54
N SER A 13 -13.13 6.29 -30.71
CA SER A 13 -13.83 6.73 -31.93
C SER A 13 -14.04 8.25 -32.05
N HIS A 14 -13.76 9.00 -30.98
CA HIS A 14 -13.99 10.44 -30.91
C HIS A 14 -12.74 11.25 -30.52
N GLY A 15 -11.61 10.57 -30.23
CA GLY A 15 -10.32 11.21 -29.97
C GLY A 15 -10.38 12.39 -28.99
N GLU A 16 -9.73 13.49 -29.38
CA GLU A 16 -9.58 14.70 -28.57
C GLU A 16 -10.83 15.61 -28.56
N GLU A 17 -11.81 15.38 -29.45
CA GLU A 17 -12.98 16.25 -29.66
C GLU A 17 -13.92 16.33 -28.43
N ASN A 18 -13.81 15.38 -27.51
CA ASN A 18 -14.61 15.31 -26.27
C ASN A 18 -13.80 15.58 -24.99
N VAL A 19 -12.58 16.13 -25.12
CA VAL A 19 -11.74 16.47 -23.98
C VAL A 19 -12.00 17.92 -23.58
N HIS A 20 -12.64 18.10 -22.42
CA HIS A 20 -12.91 19.42 -21.84
C HIS A 20 -12.00 19.62 -20.63
N SER A 21 -10.76 20.01 -20.87
CA SER A 21 -9.77 20.27 -19.84
C SER A 21 -9.20 21.68 -19.92
N ASP A 22 -8.81 22.25 -18.79
CA ASP A 22 -8.29 23.61 -18.67
C ASP A 22 -6.95 23.80 -19.39
N ASN A 23 -6.19 22.71 -19.58
CA ASN A 23 -4.95 22.68 -20.36
C ASN A 23 -5.18 22.26 -21.83
N GLY A 24 -6.42 22.08 -22.30
CA GLY A 24 -6.70 21.59 -23.65
C GLY A 24 -6.15 20.19 -23.93
N THR A 25 -5.84 19.88 -25.20
CA THR A 25 -5.42 18.54 -25.65
C THR A 25 -3.96 18.46 -26.09
N ALA A 26 -3.31 19.61 -26.27
CA ALA A 26 -1.98 19.72 -26.86
C ALA A 26 -0.83 19.74 -25.84
N ASN A 27 -1.15 19.76 -24.53
CA ASN A 27 -0.13 19.78 -23.48
C ASN A 27 0.20 18.35 -23.07
N GLU A 28 1.41 17.92 -23.39
CA GLU A 28 1.97 16.66 -22.95
C GLU A 28 2.32 16.70 -21.46
N TYR A 29 2.49 15.51 -20.88
CA TYR A 29 2.96 15.38 -19.51
C TYR A 29 4.42 15.83 -19.42
N ASP A 30 4.70 16.88 -18.65
CA ASP A 30 6.02 17.53 -18.56
C ASP A 30 7.03 16.77 -17.68
N LEU A 31 6.63 15.59 -17.20
CA LEU A 31 7.46 14.72 -16.39
C LEU A 31 8.28 13.70 -17.20
N ALA A 32 8.05 13.53 -18.51
CA ALA A 32 8.80 12.57 -19.35
C ALA A 32 9.02 11.21 -18.63
N ASP A 33 10.24 10.65 -18.67
CA ASP A 33 10.61 9.41 -17.97
C ASP A 33 11.00 9.62 -16.49
N LYS A 34 10.67 10.77 -15.89
CA LYS A 34 11.07 11.10 -14.51
C LYS A 34 10.28 10.33 -13.46
N VAL A 35 9.13 9.76 -13.82
CA VAL A 35 8.31 8.94 -12.93
C VAL A 35 8.20 7.56 -13.56
N LYS A 36 8.55 6.54 -12.79
CA LYS A 36 8.41 5.13 -13.17
C LYS A 36 7.53 4.45 -12.13
N PHE A 37 6.95 3.32 -12.52
CA PHE A 37 6.33 2.44 -11.54
C PHE A 37 7.38 2.06 -10.49
N PRO A 38 7.12 2.27 -9.19
CA PRO A 38 8.08 1.94 -8.15
C PRO A 38 8.13 0.42 -7.98
N GLU A 39 9.29 -0.17 -8.22
CA GLU A 39 9.54 -1.61 -8.04
C GLU A 39 10.15 -1.88 -6.65
N LEU A 40 9.94 -3.08 -6.12
CA LEU A 40 10.58 -3.47 -4.83
C LEU A 40 12.11 -3.47 -4.93
N SER A 41 12.65 -3.68 -6.14
CA SER A 41 14.07 -3.58 -6.44
C SER A 41 14.59 -2.15 -6.64
N ASP A 42 13.72 -1.14 -6.62
CA ASP A 42 14.18 0.25 -6.71
C ASP A 42 14.88 0.68 -5.41
N PRO A 43 15.82 1.64 -5.48
CA PRO A 43 16.47 2.18 -4.30
C PRO A 43 15.46 2.77 -3.31
N TYR A 44 15.58 2.38 -2.04
CA TYR A 44 14.85 2.98 -0.94
C TYR A 44 15.49 4.32 -0.55
N LEU A 45 14.63 5.30 -0.30
CA LEU A 45 14.97 6.59 0.28
C LEU A 45 14.06 6.83 1.49
N ASP A 46 14.62 7.27 2.61
CA ASP A 46 13.79 7.65 3.76
C ASP A 46 12.95 8.91 3.50
N SER A 47 12.18 9.33 4.50
CA SER A 47 11.33 10.52 4.42
C SER A 47 12.11 11.84 4.25
N GLU A 48 13.41 11.85 4.57
CA GLU A 48 14.32 12.98 4.35
C GLU A 48 15.04 12.90 2.99
N GLY A 49 14.86 11.80 2.25
CA GLY A 49 15.50 11.54 0.96
C GLY A 49 16.91 10.97 1.08
N VAL A 50 17.29 10.45 2.24
CA VAL A 50 18.59 9.78 2.47
C VAL A 50 18.56 8.39 1.85
N ALA A 51 19.59 8.10 1.05
CA ALA A 51 19.84 6.77 0.51
C ALA A 51 20.76 5.98 1.45
N TYR A 52 20.49 4.68 1.56
CA TYR A 52 21.31 3.72 2.28
C TYR A 52 21.97 2.74 1.31
N GLU A 53 22.98 2.01 1.78
CA GLU A 53 23.70 1.03 0.97
C GLU A 53 23.62 -0.37 1.57
N TYR A 54 23.24 -1.35 0.76
CA TYR A 54 23.27 -2.76 1.12
C TYR A 54 23.26 -3.67 -0.12
N PRO A 55 24.19 -4.64 -0.24
CA PRO A 55 25.47 -4.69 0.47
C PRO A 55 26.34 -3.49 0.07
N ILE A 56 27.35 -3.16 0.89
CA ILE A 56 28.27 -2.01 0.71
C ILE A 56 28.60 -1.76 -0.78
N GLY A 57 28.36 -0.54 -1.25
CA GLY A 57 28.57 -0.13 -2.64
C GLY A 57 27.38 -0.34 -3.58
N ASN A 58 26.23 -0.83 -3.08
CA ASN A 58 24.98 -0.92 -3.81
C ASN A 58 23.87 -0.20 -3.04
N PRO A 59 22.94 0.52 -3.70
CA PRO A 59 21.80 1.12 -3.01
C PRO A 59 20.93 0.05 -2.33
N LEU A 60 20.56 0.28 -1.07
CA LEU A 60 19.53 -0.49 -0.37
C LEU A 60 18.22 -0.36 -1.14
N THR A 61 17.57 -1.48 -1.46
CA THR A 61 16.28 -1.47 -2.16
C THR A 61 15.10 -1.40 -1.19
N TYR A 62 13.88 -1.14 -1.69
CA TYR A 62 12.67 -1.28 -0.87
C TYR A 62 12.53 -2.70 -0.29
N LEU A 63 12.88 -3.73 -1.08
CA LEU A 63 12.86 -5.11 -0.64
C LEU A 63 13.82 -5.35 0.53
N ASP A 64 15.05 -4.84 0.43
CA ASP A 64 16.04 -4.94 1.52
C ASP A 64 15.57 -4.18 2.77
N TYR A 65 15.01 -2.98 2.61
CA TYR A 65 14.46 -2.22 3.74
C TYR A 65 13.36 -3.01 4.46
N LEU A 66 12.41 -3.57 3.72
CA LEU A 66 11.32 -4.35 4.28
C LEU A 66 11.85 -5.60 5.02
N ASP A 67 12.83 -6.30 4.45
CA ASP A 67 13.51 -7.45 5.07
C ASP A 67 14.19 -7.08 6.40
N HIS A 68 14.98 -6.00 6.41
CA HIS A 68 15.69 -5.52 7.60
C HIS A 68 14.75 -5.06 8.74
N CYS A 69 13.57 -4.54 8.39
CA CYS A 69 12.57 -4.06 9.35
C CYS A 69 11.54 -5.13 9.77
N ALA A 70 11.53 -6.29 9.12
CA ALA A 70 10.43 -7.26 9.24
C ALA A 70 10.41 -8.00 10.58
N LEU A 71 9.21 -8.10 11.17
CA LEU A 71 8.82 -9.24 11.98
C LEU A 71 8.38 -10.36 11.04
N TYR A 72 9.20 -11.39 10.91
CA TYR A 72 8.89 -12.58 10.14
C TYR A 72 7.88 -13.48 10.86
N ILE A 73 6.79 -13.79 10.16
CA ILE A 73 5.73 -14.68 10.60
C ILE A 73 5.80 -15.92 9.73
N ALA A 74 6.16 -17.04 10.37
CA ALA A 74 6.12 -18.34 9.72
C ALA A 74 4.67 -18.80 9.52
N ASP A 75 4.46 -19.65 8.49
CA ASP A 75 3.17 -20.24 8.08
C ASP A 75 2.34 -20.88 9.22
N ASN A 76 2.97 -21.23 10.36
CA ASN A 76 2.29 -21.83 11.50
C ASN A 76 1.92 -20.86 12.63
N GLN A 77 2.28 -19.58 12.52
CA GLN A 77 2.02 -18.57 13.56
C GLN A 77 0.70 -17.81 13.33
N ILE A 78 0.22 -17.74 12.07
CA ILE A 78 -1.14 -17.35 11.74
C ILE A 78 -1.86 -18.61 11.22
N PRO A 79 -2.80 -19.20 11.98
CA PRO A 79 -3.52 -20.39 11.55
C PRO A 79 -4.14 -20.22 10.16
N ASP A 80 -3.90 -21.18 9.28
CA ASP A 80 -4.42 -21.25 7.91
C ASP A 80 -4.12 -20.01 7.03
N ASN A 81 -3.18 -19.15 7.44
CA ASN A 81 -2.94 -17.84 6.85
C ASN A 81 -4.22 -17.00 6.72
N GLU A 82 -5.06 -17.06 7.74
CA GLU A 82 -6.32 -16.33 7.81
C GLU A 82 -6.36 -15.49 9.09
N ILE A 83 -6.79 -14.23 8.99
CA ILE A 83 -7.09 -13.36 10.14
C ILE A 83 -8.59 -13.08 10.11
N SER A 84 -9.35 -13.80 10.92
CA SER A 84 -10.81 -13.76 10.98
C SER A 84 -11.31 -14.07 12.40
N PRO A 85 -12.64 -14.07 12.67
CA PRO A 85 -13.19 -14.44 13.97
C PRO A 85 -12.84 -15.87 14.40
N ASP A 86 -12.56 -16.76 13.44
CA ASP A 86 -12.16 -18.13 13.73
C ASP A 86 -10.65 -18.23 14.04
N THR A 87 -9.88 -17.17 13.75
CA THR A 87 -8.47 -17.04 14.13
C THR A 87 -8.39 -16.70 15.61
N GLY A 88 -7.77 -17.58 16.39
CA GLY A 88 -7.51 -17.32 17.80
C GLY A 88 -6.64 -16.08 18.01
N ASP A 89 -6.83 -15.40 19.14
CA ASP A 89 -6.06 -14.21 19.50
C ASP A 89 -4.54 -14.47 19.47
N PHE A 90 -3.79 -13.49 18.99
CA PHE A 90 -2.34 -13.52 19.01
C PHE A 90 -1.76 -12.12 19.21
N ASP A 91 -0.56 -12.07 19.79
CA ASP A 91 0.24 -10.87 19.97
C ASP A 91 1.71 -11.23 19.72
N LEU A 92 2.22 -10.80 18.56
CA LEU A 92 3.56 -11.08 18.08
C LEU A 92 4.32 -9.77 17.98
N ILE A 93 5.49 -9.71 18.61
CA ILE A 93 6.34 -8.53 18.65
C ILE A 93 7.79 -8.93 18.41
N SER A 94 8.49 -8.20 17.55
CA SER A 94 9.93 -8.36 17.40
C SER A 94 10.67 -7.74 18.59
N LEU A 95 11.81 -8.31 18.94
CA LEU A 95 12.72 -7.65 19.86
C LEU A 95 13.30 -6.44 19.14
N GLY A 96 13.20 -5.26 19.78
CA GLY A 96 13.79 -4.04 19.24
C GLY A 96 15.27 -4.26 18.92
N TYR A 97 15.65 -4.08 17.67
CA TYR A 97 17.01 -4.29 17.17
C TYR A 97 17.51 -3.03 16.49
N PHE A 98 18.70 -2.56 16.88
CA PHE A 98 19.36 -1.50 16.14
C PHE A 98 19.98 -2.09 14.89
N ASP A 99 19.45 -1.69 13.73
CA ASP A 99 19.97 -2.08 12.44
C ASP A 99 20.99 -1.05 11.95
N PRO A 100 22.28 -1.44 11.80
CA PRO A 100 23.33 -0.50 11.39
C PRO A 100 23.27 -0.11 9.91
N VAL A 101 22.52 -0.84 9.07
CA VAL A 101 22.39 -0.55 7.64
C VAL A 101 21.46 0.64 7.43
N ILE A 102 20.30 0.63 8.09
CA ILE A 102 19.32 1.73 8.04
C ILE A 102 19.53 2.76 9.17
N ASN A 103 20.48 2.51 10.07
CA ASN A 103 20.83 3.38 11.20
C ASN A 103 19.62 3.73 12.08
N ASP A 104 18.76 2.75 12.32
CA ASP A 104 17.54 2.92 13.12
C ASP A 104 17.27 1.69 13.99
N THR A 105 16.45 1.85 15.03
CA THR A 105 15.95 0.74 15.83
C THR A 105 14.62 0.26 15.28
N THR A 106 14.59 -0.96 14.75
CA THR A 106 13.38 -1.57 14.23
C THR A 106 12.67 -2.33 15.34
N GLN A 107 11.38 -2.07 15.49
CA GLN A 107 10.48 -2.90 16.28
C GLN A 107 9.15 -2.97 15.54
N SER A 108 8.72 -4.20 15.27
CA SER A 108 7.52 -4.47 14.50
C SER A 108 6.60 -5.34 15.33
N LYS A 109 5.30 -5.13 15.19
CA LYS A 109 4.26 -5.82 15.96
C LYS A 109 3.09 -6.15 15.05
N ILE A 110 2.52 -7.33 15.27
CA ILE A 110 1.15 -7.63 14.86
C ILE A 110 0.38 -8.20 16.05
N SER A 111 -0.83 -7.74 16.29
CA SER A 111 -1.74 -8.42 17.21
C SER A 111 -3.16 -8.45 16.68
N TRP A 112 -3.86 -9.52 16.99
CA TRP A 112 -5.24 -9.76 16.61
C TRP A 112 -6.05 -10.15 17.83
N HIS A 113 -7.23 -9.56 17.94
CA HIS A 113 -8.24 -9.94 18.91
C HIS A 113 -9.63 -9.85 18.29
N TRP A 114 -10.45 -10.88 18.47
CA TRP A 114 -11.87 -10.81 18.12
C TRP A 114 -12.71 -10.39 19.32
N ASP A 115 -13.36 -9.23 19.22
CA ASP A 115 -14.31 -8.76 20.23
C ASP A 115 -15.69 -9.36 19.92
N GLU A 116 -16.07 -10.41 20.65
CA GLU A 116 -17.37 -11.07 20.52
C GLU A 116 -18.55 -10.16 20.92
N GLU A 117 -18.34 -9.17 21.80
CA GLU A 117 -19.41 -8.29 22.26
C GLU A 117 -19.74 -7.22 21.22
N GLU A 118 -18.71 -6.64 20.60
CA GLU A 118 -18.86 -5.64 19.54
C GLU A 118 -19.01 -6.25 18.13
N GLY A 119 -18.68 -7.53 17.97
CA GLY A 119 -18.76 -8.24 16.70
C GLY A 119 -17.74 -7.73 15.67
N LYS A 120 -16.55 -7.37 16.14
CA LYS A 120 -15.47 -6.81 15.33
C LYS A 120 -14.11 -7.37 15.73
N GLY A 121 -13.20 -7.41 14.77
CA GLY A 121 -11.80 -7.74 14.97
C GLY A 121 -10.95 -6.50 15.15
N ILE A 122 -10.03 -6.53 16.09
CA ILE A 122 -9.05 -5.47 16.35
C ILE A 122 -7.69 -5.97 15.85
N LEU A 123 -7.19 -5.36 14.79
CA LEU A 123 -5.89 -5.67 14.17
C LEU A 123 -4.91 -4.53 14.44
N GLU A 124 -3.88 -4.76 15.23
CA GLU A 124 -2.82 -3.77 15.46
C GLU A 124 -1.58 -4.15 14.67
N VAL A 125 -1.07 -3.22 13.87
CA VAL A 125 0.16 -3.41 13.08
C VAL A 125 1.04 -2.20 13.24
N GLU A 126 2.28 -2.43 13.67
CA GLU A 126 3.33 -1.41 13.79
C GLU A 126 4.58 -1.91 13.07
N GLY A 127 5.28 -1.01 12.36
CA GLY A 127 6.48 -1.37 11.61
C GLY A 127 6.20 -2.28 10.41
N VAL A 128 7.13 -3.18 10.09
CA VAL A 128 7.00 -4.10 8.94
C VAL A 128 6.75 -5.51 9.45
N VAL A 129 5.68 -6.14 8.97
CA VAL A 129 5.31 -7.52 9.28
C VAL A 129 5.34 -8.32 7.99
N TRP A 130 6.15 -9.37 7.95
CA TRP A 130 6.32 -10.22 6.78
C TRP A 130 5.71 -11.60 7.02
N VAL A 131 4.67 -11.94 6.27
CA VAL A 131 4.03 -13.25 6.30
C VAL A 131 4.58 -14.08 5.14
N GLU A 132 5.39 -15.09 5.47
CA GLU A 132 5.99 -16.01 4.48
C GLU A 132 5.00 -17.07 4.01
N ALA A 133 3.91 -16.63 3.36
CA ALA A 133 2.85 -17.50 2.88
C ALA A 133 2.51 -17.25 1.41
N ALA A 134 1.90 -18.24 0.76
CA ALA A 134 1.41 -18.09 -0.61
C ALA A 134 0.22 -17.13 -0.69
N SER A 135 -0.59 -17.04 0.37
CA SER A 135 -1.66 -16.08 0.49
C SER A 135 -1.99 -15.76 1.94
N LEU A 136 -2.52 -14.56 2.20
CA LEU A 136 -3.13 -14.16 3.47
C LEU A 136 -4.58 -13.71 3.22
N ASP A 137 -5.52 -14.33 3.91
CA ASP A 137 -6.94 -14.00 3.84
C ASP A 137 -7.32 -13.12 5.06
N LEU A 138 -7.83 -11.92 4.80
CA LEU A 138 -8.25 -10.94 5.81
C LEU A 138 -9.78 -10.89 5.92
N GLY A 139 -10.26 -11.45 7.02
CA GLY A 139 -11.64 -11.56 7.43
C GLY A 139 -12.50 -12.41 6.50
N LYS A 140 -13.78 -12.51 6.85
CA LYS A 140 -14.80 -13.15 6.04
C LYS A 140 -15.89 -12.15 5.69
N LYS A 141 -16.80 -12.62 4.86
CA LYS A 141 -17.93 -11.88 4.34
C LYS A 141 -18.58 -10.97 5.38
N LYS A 142 -18.48 -9.66 5.14
CA LYS A 142 -19.14 -8.57 5.90
C LYS A 142 -18.74 -8.46 7.37
N GLU A 143 -17.67 -9.12 7.78
CA GLU A 143 -17.10 -8.88 9.09
C GLU A 143 -16.48 -7.48 9.16
N MET A 144 -16.23 -7.02 10.37
CA MET A 144 -15.58 -5.74 10.62
C MET A 144 -14.21 -6.01 11.21
N ILE A 145 -13.17 -5.52 10.54
CA ILE A 145 -11.81 -5.42 11.07
C ILE A 145 -11.50 -3.94 11.23
N GLU A 146 -11.32 -3.52 12.47
CA GLU A 146 -10.76 -2.22 12.81
C GLU A 146 -9.26 -2.38 13.00
N TYR A 147 -8.47 -1.66 12.22
CA TYR A 147 -7.02 -1.68 12.35
C TYR A 147 -6.49 -0.41 13.03
N ARG A 148 -5.40 -0.54 13.79
CA ARG A 148 -4.68 0.61 14.37
C ARG A 148 -3.17 0.46 14.24
N GLY A 149 -2.48 1.58 14.42
CA GLY A 149 -1.03 1.69 14.27
C GLY A 149 -0.62 2.23 12.91
N ASN A 150 0.69 2.26 12.70
CA ASN A 150 1.30 2.68 11.43
C ASN A 150 2.26 1.57 10.97
N GLY A 151 1.75 0.64 10.17
CA GLY A 151 2.48 -0.56 9.81
C GLY A 151 2.14 -1.12 8.44
N ILE A 152 2.99 -2.03 7.98
CA ILE A 152 2.93 -2.69 6.67
C ILE A 152 2.82 -4.19 6.89
N ILE A 153 1.88 -4.84 6.20
CA ILE A 153 1.88 -6.29 6.01
C ILE A 153 2.41 -6.60 4.61
N VAL A 154 3.52 -7.33 4.55
CA VAL A 154 4.09 -7.91 3.34
C VAL A 154 3.71 -9.39 3.30
N VAL A 155 3.19 -9.87 2.17
CA VAL A 155 2.83 -11.29 2.00
C VAL A 155 3.55 -11.85 0.79
N GLY A 156 4.32 -12.92 1.03
CA GLY A 156 4.93 -13.71 -0.02
C GLY A 156 6.33 -14.17 0.32
N GLN A 157 6.92 -14.85 -0.66
CA GLN A 157 8.31 -15.26 -0.62
C GLN A 157 9.11 -14.45 -1.64
N VAL A 158 10.34 -14.11 -1.31
CA VAL A 158 11.24 -13.46 -2.26
C VAL A 158 11.60 -14.43 -3.38
N VAL A 159 11.36 -14.01 -4.62
CA VAL A 159 11.68 -14.74 -5.86
C VAL A 159 12.72 -13.94 -6.63
N ASP A 160 13.75 -14.64 -7.13
CA ASP A 160 14.85 -14.09 -7.92
C ASP A 160 15.58 -12.89 -7.28
N GLY A 161 15.43 -12.71 -5.96
CA GLY A 161 16.06 -11.64 -5.17
C GLY A 161 15.49 -10.23 -5.43
N THR A 162 14.38 -10.11 -6.17
CA THR A 162 13.88 -8.80 -6.63
C THR A 162 12.36 -8.66 -6.56
N HIS A 163 11.63 -9.76 -6.47
CA HIS A 163 10.17 -9.79 -6.47
C HIS A 163 9.65 -10.58 -5.28
N ILE A 164 8.39 -10.37 -4.92
CA ILE A 164 7.65 -11.21 -3.97
C ILE A 164 6.58 -12.02 -4.70
N GLN A 165 6.37 -13.24 -4.22
CA GLN A 165 5.29 -14.11 -4.67
C GLN A 165 4.40 -14.47 -3.48
N GLY A 166 3.24 -13.82 -3.42
CA GLY A 166 2.22 -14.02 -2.39
C GLY A 166 1.02 -13.13 -2.66
N ASP A 167 -0.16 -13.56 -2.24
CA ASP A 167 -1.41 -12.86 -2.49
C ASP A 167 -2.04 -12.36 -1.19
N ILE A 168 -2.69 -11.20 -1.22
CA ILE A 168 -3.58 -10.77 -0.14
C ILE A 168 -5.02 -10.79 -0.63
N ARG A 169 -5.93 -11.31 0.19
CA ARG A 169 -7.36 -11.30 -0.08
C ARG A 169 -8.08 -10.61 1.07
N VAL A 170 -8.97 -9.67 0.77
CA VAL A 170 -9.75 -8.94 1.76
C VAL A 170 -11.23 -9.17 1.52
N SER A 171 -11.87 -9.90 2.43
CA SER A 171 -13.30 -10.28 2.36
C SER A 171 -14.17 -9.59 3.42
N ALA A 172 -13.55 -8.79 4.29
CA ALA A 172 -14.21 -8.02 5.34
C ALA A 172 -14.15 -6.50 5.11
N ASN A 173 -14.88 -5.75 5.92
CA ASN A 173 -14.60 -4.32 6.09
C ASN A 173 -13.26 -4.18 6.80
N LEU A 174 -12.39 -3.32 6.29
CA LEU A 174 -11.05 -3.09 6.82
C LEU A 174 -10.87 -1.59 7.03
N VAL A 175 -11.12 -1.09 8.23
CA VAL A 175 -11.20 0.34 8.50
C VAL A 175 -10.28 0.75 9.64
N ALA A 176 -9.72 1.95 9.58
CA ALA A 176 -8.92 2.48 10.68
C ALA A 176 -9.77 2.67 11.95
N GLU A 177 -9.26 2.24 13.09
CA GLU A 177 -9.88 2.45 14.40
C GLU A 177 -9.87 3.96 14.74
N GLY A 178 -10.99 4.43 15.29
CA GLY A 178 -11.16 5.79 15.76
C GLY A 178 -11.67 6.77 14.70
N SER A 179 -11.80 8.04 15.10
CA SER A 179 -12.25 9.13 14.24
C SER A 179 -11.06 9.97 13.77
N TYR A 180 -11.08 10.36 12.50
CA TYR A 180 -10.06 11.27 11.97
C TYR A 180 -10.09 12.62 12.69
N VAL A 181 -8.95 12.97 13.26
CA VAL A 181 -8.65 14.30 13.78
C VAL A 181 -7.33 14.74 13.13
N PRO A 182 -7.25 15.87 12.41
CA PRO A 182 -5.99 16.30 11.79
C PRO A 182 -4.82 16.31 12.78
N GLY A 183 -3.78 15.53 12.53
CA GLY A 183 -2.60 15.39 13.40
C GLY A 183 -2.85 14.67 14.74
N GLY A 184 -3.97 13.96 14.88
CA GLY A 184 -4.31 13.15 16.05
C GLY A 184 -3.92 11.67 15.90
N GLU A 185 -4.18 10.89 16.96
CA GLU A 185 -3.76 9.46 17.06
C GLU A 185 -4.80 8.46 16.50
N GLY A 186 -5.85 8.94 15.80
CA GLY A 186 -7.00 8.11 15.44
C GLY A 186 -7.54 8.35 14.03
N GLY A 187 -8.16 7.29 13.49
CA GLY A 187 -8.85 7.28 12.20
C GLY A 187 -7.93 7.42 10.99
N PHE A 188 -8.48 7.16 9.81
CA PHE A 188 -7.77 7.34 8.55
C PHE A 188 -7.77 8.81 8.12
N PRO A 189 -6.65 9.42 7.69
CA PRO A 189 -5.35 8.81 7.37
C PRO A 189 -4.26 8.96 8.45
N ASN A 190 -4.58 9.07 9.75
CA ASN A 190 -3.54 9.06 10.80
C ASN A 190 -3.10 7.63 11.15
N ASN A 191 -4.07 6.71 11.23
CA ASN A 191 -3.84 5.27 11.34
C ASN A 191 -3.87 4.67 9.94
N VAL A 192 -2.74 4.10 9.52
CA VAL A 192 -2.56 3.61 8.15
C VAL A 192 -2.02 2.19 8.18
N LEU A 193 -2.77 1.30 7.55
CA LEU A 193 -2.32 -0.04 7.23
C LEU A 193 -1.86 -0.08 5.77
N GLY A 194 -0.59 -0.45 5.58
CA GLY A 194 0.00 -0.75 4.29
C GLY A 194 -0.13 -2.23 3.96
N LEU A 195 -0.54 -2.56 2.74
CA LEU A 195 -0.56 -3.93 2.23
C LEU A 195 0.36 -4.04 1.01
N ILE A 196 1.33 -4.95 1.06
CA ILE A 196 2.30 -5.24 0.00
C ILE A 196 2.20 -6.72 -0.37
N ALA A 197 1.92 -7.01 -1.65
CA ALA A 197 1.84 -8.37 -2.16
C ALA A 197 2.17 -8.42 -3.66
N GLN A 198 2.25 -9.63 -4.23
CA GLN A 198 2.26 -9.78 -5.69
C GLN A 198 0.92 -9.35 -6.27
N ASN A 199 -0.18 -9.88 -5.71
CA ASN A 199 -1.54 -9.56 -6.11
C ASN A 199 -2.39 -9.24 -4.88
N ILE A 200 -3.27 -8.23 -4.98
CA ILE A 200 -4.25 -7.92 -3.93
C ILE A 200 -5.65 -8.09 -4.51
N TYR A 201 -6.48 -8.87 -3.83
CA TYR A 201 -7.87 -9.11 -4.18
C TYR A 201 -8.79 -8.49 -3.14
N LEU A 202 -9.55 -7.47 -3.54
CA LEU A 202 -10.52 -6.79 -2.70
C LEU A 202 -11.92 -7.28 -3.07
N ALA A 203 -12.61 -7.86 -2.09
CA ALA A 203 -13.88 -8.56 -2.25
C ALA A 203 -13.81 -9.71 -3.29
N PRO A 204 -12.88 -10.67 -3.16
CA PRO A 204 -12.69 -11.73 -4.15
C PRO A 204 -13.92 -12.63 -4.30
N ASP A 205 -14.64 -12.89 -3.20
CA ASP A 205 -15.69 -13.90 -3.20
C ASP A 205 -17.01 -13.39 -3.78
N PRO A 206 -17.85 -14.29 -4.35
CA PRO A 206 -19.13 -13.92 -4.96
C PRO A 206 -20.08 -13.18 -4.01
N CYS A 207 -19.87 -13.35 -2.71
CA CYS A 207 -20.68 -12.82 -1.63
C CYS A 207 -20.14 -11.52 -1.01
N ASP A 208 -18.92 -11.13 -1.36
CA ASP A 208 -18.23 -9.98 -0.79
C ASP A 208 -18.65 -8.75 -1.56
N SER A 209 -19.51 -7.93 -0.97
CA SER A 209 -20.03 -6.73 -1.60
C SER A 209 -20.44 -5.73 -0.54
N MET A 210 -20.42 -4.45 -0.91
CA MET A 210 -20.71 -3.35 0.00
C MET A 210 -19.72 -3.31 1.17
N LEU A 211 -18.45 -3.62 0.89
CA LEU A 211 -17.37 -3.54 1.87
C LEU A 211 -16.80 -2.11 1.89
N THR A 212 -16.43 -1.66 3.09
CA THR A 212 -15.69 -0.41 3.30
C THR A 212 -14.26 -0.72 3.67
N MET A 213 -13.30 -0.13 2.96
CA MET A 213 -11.88 -0.36 3.18
C MET A 213 -11.09 0.95 3.23
N THR A 214 -10.11 1.05 4.11
CA THR A 214 -9.14 2.13 4.17
C THR A 214 -7.72 1.57 4.23
N GLY A 215 -6.75 2.23 3.59
CA GLY A 215 -5.35 1.79 3.64
C GLY A 215 -4.49 2.26 2.47
N ALA A 216 -3.24 1.81 2.46
CA ALA A 216 -2.32 1.97 1.34
C ALA A 216 -2.07 0.61 0.69
N PHE A 217 -2.38 0.47 -0.59
CA PHE A 217 -2.32 -0.81 -1.30
C PHE A 217 -1.25 -0.77 -2.38
N TYR A 218 -0.22 -1.60 -2.24
CA TYR A 218 0.82 -1.80 -3.25
C TYR A 218 0.80 -3.26 -3.71
N ALA A 219 0.64 -3.47 -5.02
CA ALA A 219 0.80 -4.78 -5.61
C ALA A 219 1.81 -4.73 -6.76
N GLU A 220 2.80 -5.61 -6.75
CA GLU A 220 3.80 -5.65 -7.82
C GLU A 220 3.17 -5.97 -9.18
N ASN A 221 2.10 -6.78 -9.20
CA ASN A 221 1.43 -7.18 -10.43
C ASN A 221 0.05 -6.51 -10.56
N GLN A 222 -0.96 -7.00 -9.83
CA GLN A 222 -2.33 -6.51 -10.00
C GLN A 222 -3.07 -6.29 -8.69
N ILE A 223 -3.99 -5.32 -8.73
CA ILE A 223 -5.04 -5.18 -7.73
C ILE A 223 -6.38 -5.43 -8.42
N VAL A 224 -7.13 -6.39 -7.90
CA VAL A 224 -8.45 -6.75 -8.39
C VAL A 224 -9.49 -6.29 -7.38
N SER A 225 -10.35 -5.34 -7.75
CA SER A 225 -11.49 -4.94 -6.93
C SER A 225 -12.78 -5.37 -7.63
N ARG A 226 -13.53 -6.26 -7.00
CA ARG A 226 -14.82 -6.73 -7.53
C ARG A 226 -15.95 -6.06 -6.75
N LYS A 227 -17.13 -5.97 -7.38
CA LYS A 227 -18.38 -5.55 -6.73
C LYS A 227 -18.43 -4.05 -6.37
N GLN A 228 -19.55 -3.64 -5.79
CA GLN A 228 -19.76 -2.29 -5.29
C GLN A 228 -19.15 -2.17 -3.89
N ASN A 229 -17.89 -1.73 -3.80
CA ASN A 229 -17.21 -1.44 -2.53
C ASN A 229 -16.86 0.04 -2.45
N GLU A 230 -16.59 0.53 -1.24
CA GLU A 230 -16.12 1.88 -0.98
C GLU A 230 -14.72 1.80 -0.39
N ILE A 231 -13.73 2.31 -1.11
CA ILE A 231 -12.33 2.20 -0.72
C ILE A 231 -11.71 3.59 -0.68
N ALA A 232 -11.13 3.97 0.45
CA ALA A 232 -10.41 5.23 0.59
C ALA A 232 -8.92 4.98 0.84
N GLY A 233 -8.05 5.65 0.09
CA GLY A 233 -6.62 5.49 0.21
C GLY A 233 -5.90 5.60 -1.12
N THR A 234 -4.79 4.88 -1.25
CA THR A 234 -3.98 4.87 -2.48
C THR A 234 -3.75 3.47 -2.99
N PHE A 235 -3.62 3.36 -4.32
CA PHE A 235 -3.36 2.12 -5.04
C PHE A 235 -2.15 2.32 -5.94
N VAL A 236 -1.18 1.42 -5.83
CA VAL A 236 -0.01 1.38 -6.71
C VAL A 236 0.11 -0.05 -7.23
N CYS A 237 -0.12 -0.24 -8.53
CA CYS A 237 -0.01 -1.55 -9.19
C CYS A 237 0.25 -1.42 -10.69
N LYS A 238 0.75 -2.49 -11.32
CA LYS A 238 0.95 -2.54 -12.78
C LYS A 238 -0.38 -2.70 -13.51
N GLU A 239 -1.30 -3.49 -12.96
CA GLU A 239 -2.64 -3.69 -13.49
C GLU A 239 -3.72 -3.45 -12.43
N PHE A 240 -4.66 -2.54 -12.71
CA PHE A 240 -5.84 -2.32 -11.87
C PHE A 240 -7.08 -2.89 -12.55
N ASN A 241 -7.63 -3.97 -12.00
CA ASN A 241 -8.74 -4.71 -12.59
C ASN A 241 -10.05 -4.53 -11.78
N ILE A 242 -11.03 -3.88 -12.40
CA ILE A 242 -12.37 -3.65 -11.84
C ILE A 242 -13.47 -4.38 -12.61
N SER A 243 -13.13 -5.48 -13.27
CA SER A 243 -14.08 -6.23 -14.09
C SER A 243 -15.17 -6.89 -13.22
N GLY A 244 -16.43 -6.63 -13.58
CA GLY A 244 -17.60 -7.26 -12.96
C GLY A 244 -18.61 -6.27 -12.36
N GLN A 245 -18.16 -5.24 -11.64
CA GLN A 245 -18.94 -4.11 -11.10
C GLN A 245 -17.97 -3.01 -10.64
N VAL A 246 -18.41 -1.74 -10.59
CA VAL A 246 -17.53 -0.59 -10.35
C VAL A 246 -17.50 -0.23 -8.84
N PRO A 247 -16.32 -0.26 -8.18
CA PRO A 247 -16.15 0.26 -6.83
C PRO A 247 -16.10 1.80 -6.83
N ARG A 248 -16.32 2.41 -5.66
CA ARG A 248 -16.02 3.82 -5.42
C ARG A 248 -14.65 3.92 -4.76
N ILE A 249 -13.75 4.68 -5.39
CA ILE A 249 -12.39 4.87 -4.91
C ILE A 249 -12.20 6.34 -4.58
N TYR A 250 -11.72 6.60 -3.35
CA TYR A 250 -11.45 7.93 -2.85
C TYR A 250 -9.96 8.07 -2.57
N GLN A 251 -9.26 8.87 -3.38
CA GLN A 251 -7.88 9.26 -3.09
C GLN A 251 -7.87 10.20 -1.88
N VAL A 252 -6.95 9.97 -0.94
CA VAL A 252 -6.81 10.78 0.28
C VAL A 252 -5.44 11.45 0.28
N PRO A 253 -5.34 12.72 -0.17
CA PRO A 253 -4.04 13.37 -0.40
C PRO A 253 -3.17 13.49 0.85
N GLU A 254 -3.77 13.68 2.02
CA GLU A 254 -3.06 13.79 3.30
C GLU A 254 -2.34 12.51 3.70
N LEU A 255 -2.75 11.35 3.14
CA LEU A 255 -2.09 10.07 3.34
C LEU A 255 -0.60 10.12 2.99
N ALA A 256 -0.19 10.93 2.01
CA ALA A 256 1.19 11.07 1.60
C ALA A 256 2.13 11.49 2.75
N ASN A 257 1.62 12.19 3.78
CA ASN A 257 2.41 12.61 4.94
C ASN A 257 2.43 11.56 6.07
N ASN A 258 1.55 10.56 6.01
CA ASN A 258 1.32 9.58 7.07
C ASN A 258 1.56 8.14 6.60
N LEU A 259 2.11 7.95 5.39
CA LEU A 259 2.40 6.62 4.85
C LEU A 259 3.38 5.87 5.77
N PRO A 260 3.16 4.56 5.99
CA PRO A 260 4.14 3.73 6.66
C PRO A 260 5.50 3.76 5.95
N PRO A 261 6.61 3.89 6.69
CA PRO A 261 7.95 3.79 6.12
C PRO A 261 8.13 2.48 5.36
N GLY A 262 8.67 2.54 4.15
CA GLY A 262 8.90 1.36 3.30
C GLY A 262 7.82 1.06 2.26
N ILE A 263 6.71 1.81 2.22
CA ILE A 263 5.78 1.73 1.09
C ILE A 263 6.48 2.24 -0.19
N PRO A 264 6.55 1.43 -1.27
CA PRO A 264 7.15 1.88 -2.52
C PRO A 264 6.42 3.09 -3.11
N GLY A 265 7.19 4.09 -3.52
CA GLY A 265 6.64 5.35 -4.06
C GLY A 265 6.16 6.35 -3.02
N GLY A 266 6.41 6.11 -1.72
CA GLY A 266 6.08 7.05 -0.64
C GLY A 266 7.02 8.26 -0.55
N THR A 267 8.22 8.20 -1.14
CA THR A 267 9.22 9.27 -1.06
C THR A 267 8.99 10.33 -2.15
N PRO A 268 8.96 11.64 -1.82
CA PRO A 268 8.71 12.69 -2.81
C PRO A 268 9.85 12.80 -3.84
N ILE A 269 9.47 12.88 -5.12
CA ILE A 269 10.40 13.13 -6.23
C ILE A 269 10.51 14.65 -6.45
N TRP A 270 11.69 15.21 -6.20
CA TRP A 270 11.97 16.64 -6.47
C TRP A 270 12.68 16.81 -7.82
N SER A 271 12.04 17.51 -8.77
CA SER A 271 12.65 17.87 -10.05
C SER A 271 12.78 19.39 -10.19
N ILE A 272 14.01 19.90 -10.29
CA ILE A 272 14.29 21.31 -10.59
C ILE A 272 14.83 21.37 -12.02
N SER A 273 14.21 22.19 -12.88
CA SER A 273 14.74 22.48 -14.22
C SER A 273 15.05 23.96 -14.35
N THR A 274 16.16 24.29 -15.01
CA THR A 274 16.55 25.66 -15.32
C THR A 274 16.09 26.01 -16.73
N SER A 275 15.17 26.96 -16.85
CA SER A 275 14.88 27.60 -18.13
C SER A 275 15.86 28.75 -18.33
N GLN A 276 16.72 28.66 -19.35
CA GLN A 276 17.56 29.78 -19.74
C GLN A 276 16.68 30.85 -20.39
N TRP A 277 16.75 32.05 -19.86
CA TRP A 277 16.19 33.24 -20.49
C TRP A 277 17.36 34.09 -21.00
N SER A 278 17.34 34.40 -22.30
CA SER A 278 18.24 35.37 -22.92
C SER A 278 17.44 36.60 -23.34
N GLU A 279 17.86 37.77 -22.86
CA GLU A 279 17.35 39.05 -23.36
C GLU A 279 18.07 39.40 -24.67
N SER A 280 17.32 39.71 -25.72
CA SER A 280 17.83 40.14 -27.03
C SER A 280 17.94 41.66 -27.13
#